data_AF-A0A2V7Y1A0-F1
#
_entry.id   AF-A0A2V7Y1A0-F1
#
_cell.length_a   1.000
_cell.length_b   1.000
_cell.length_c   1.000
_cell.angle_alpha   90.00
_cell.angle_beta   90.00
_cell.angle_gamma   90.00
#
_symmetry.space_group_name_H-M   'P 1'
#
loop_
_entity.id
_entity.type
_entity.pdbx_description
1 polymer ?
#
loop_
_entity_poly.entity_id
_entity_poly.type
_entity_poly.pdbx_seq_one_letter_code
_entity_poly.pdbx_strand_id
1 'polypeptide(L)'
;MTAVVHGDDEHAHHPFLQHQFEDLGQQHEASILGMWMFLSTEILFFGGVLCAYWIYRVMYPQAWVLGGEQQNTLAGGINTIVLIISSLTMALAVRNAQLGSRRATVAMLIATLFFGSVFLGVKGFEYTMHWREGLFPGVHFTWHEVPELAPKVQLFMVFYWGLTGLHALHMVIGVGLLLWMIWRAWRGHFGPEYYGPVEVMGLYWHFVDIVWIFLFPFLYLIPHFGVHHG
;
A
#
# COMPACT_ATOMS: atom_id res chain seq x y z
N MET A 1 -40.48 19.83 49.00
CA MET A 1 -40.55 19.47 47.57
C MET A 1 -39.38 20.14 46.88
N THR A 2 -38.20 19.56 47.03
CA THR A 2 -36.96 20.01 46.40
C THR A 2 -36.94 19.44 44.99
N ALA A 3 -37.16 20.30 44.00
CA ALA A 3 -36.97 19.96 42.61
C ALA A 3 -35.49 19.60 42.42
N VAL A 4 -35.22 18.35 42.08
CA VAL A 4 -33.94 17.92 41.52
C VAL A 4 -33.84 18.61 40.17
N VAL A 5 -32.98 19.64 40.09
CA VAL A 5 -32.57 20.22 38.82
C VAL A 5 -31.83 19.12 38.09
N HIS A 6 -32.46 18.54 37.08
CA HIS A 6 -31.75 17.75 36.08
C HIS A 6 -30.70 18.67 35.47
N GLY A 7 -29.43 18.40 35.76
CA GLY A 7 -28.35 18.95 34.96
C GLY A 7 -28.53 18.40 33.57
N ASP A 8 -29.03 19.25 32.67
CA ASP A 8 -28.80 19.05 31.25
C ASP A 8 -27.28 19.12 31.09
N ASP A 9 -26.63 17.96 31.12
CA ASP A 9 -25.26 17.82 30.66
C ASP A 9 -25.28 18.26 29.19
N GLU A 10 -24.93 19.53 28.98
CA GLU A 10 -24.57 20.05 27.67
C GLU A 10 -23.44 19.14 27.16
N HIS A 11 -23.81 18.15 26.36
CA HIS A 11 -22.89 17.43 25.50
C HIS A 11 -22.28 18.48 24.59
N ALA A 12 -21.17 19.07 25.01
CA ALA A 12 -20.41 20.02 24.24
C ALA A 12 -20.02 19.33 22.93
N HIS A 13 -20.80 19.57 21.88
CA HIS A 13 -20.61 18.96 20.57
C HIS A 13 -19.27 19.44 20.03
N HIS A 14 -18.22 18.65 20.25
CA HIS A 14 -16.93 18.92 19.65
C HIS A 14 -17.13 18.95 18.13
N PRO A 15 -16.63 19.97 17.39
CA PRO A 15 -16.93 20.14 15.96
C PRO A 15 -16.58 18.95 15.06
N PHE A 16 -15.77 18.02 15.60
CA PHE A 16 -15.27 16.83 14.90
C PHE A 16 -15.86 15.50 15.42
N LEU A 17 -16.68 15.52 16.48
CA LEU A 17 -17.36 14.34 17.03
C LEU A 17 -18.56 14.02 16.14
N GLN A 18 -18.62 12.80 15.61
CA GLN A 18 -19.80 12.36 14.86
C GLN A 18 -20.93 11.99 15.83
N HIS A 19 -22.18 12.24 15.43
CA HIS A 19 -23.37 12.04 16.26
C HIS A 19 -23.58 10.60 16.76
N GLN A 20 -22.98 9.60 16.11
CA GLN A 20 -23.03 8.20 16.55
C GLN A 20 -22.03 7.83 17.66
N PHE A 21 -21.13 8.73 18.05
CA PHE A 21 -20.13 8.48 19.09
C PHE A 21 -20.36 9.38 20.30
N GLU A 22 -20.08 8.83 21.48
CA GLU A 22 -20.23 9.52 22.76
C GLU A 22 -19.05 10.48 23.01
N ASP A 23 -17.84 10.11 22.58
CA ASP A 23 -16.63 10.93 22.70
C ASP A 23 -15.59 10.69 21.57
N LEU A 24 -14.57 11.54 21.50
CA LEU A 24 -13.51 11.47 20.48
C LEU A 24 -12.58 10.25 20.64
N GLY A 25 -12.41 9.74 21.85
CA GLY A 25 -11.65 8.53 22.15
C GLY A 25 -12.36 7.31 21.61
N GLN A 26 -13.66 7.15 21.90
CA GLN A 26 -14.49 6.08 21.36
C GLN A 26 -14.51 6.12 19.81
N GLN A 27 -14.66 7.30 19.21
CA GLN A 27 -14.59 7.48 17.76
C GLN A 27 -13.22 7.03 17.20
N HIS A 28 -12.13 7.34 17.90
CA HIS A 28 -10.78 6.96 17.50
C HIS A 28 -10.58 5.44 17.58
N GLU A 29 -10.94 4.83 18.71
CA GLU A 29 -10.84 3.38 18.91
C GLU A 29 -11.66 2.60 17.88
N ALA A 30 -12.89 3.04 17.60
CA ALA A 30 -13.73 2.44 16.58
C ALA A 30 -13.09 2.54 15.18
N SER A 31 -12.45 3.68 14.87
CA SER A 31 -11.75 3.89 13.59
C SER A 31 -10.52 2.99 13.45
N ILE A 32 -9.71 2.85 14.52
CA ILE A 32 -8.56 1.95 14.56
C ILE A 32 -9.02 0.49 14.39
N LEU A 33 -10.05 0.08 15.12
CA LEU A 33 -10.58 -1.29 15.04
C LEU A 33 -11.13 -1.59 13.64
N GLY A 34 -11.87 -0.65 13.05
CA GLY A 34 -12.32 -0.74 11.65
C GLY A 34 -11.15 -0.89 10.68
N MET A 35 -10.09 -0.10 10.87
CA MET A 35 -8.88 -0.18 10.06
C MET A 35 -8.20 -1.55 10.18
N TRP A 36 -8.01 -2.07 11.39
CA TRP A 36 -7.40 -3.40 11.60
C TRP A 36 -8.21 -4.52 10.98
N MET A 37 -9.55 -4.46 11.06
CA MET A 37 -10.41 -5.43 10.38
C MET A 37 -10.22 -5.36 8.86
N PHE A 38 -10.20 -4.16 8.28
CA PHE A 38 -9.93 -3.97 6.86
C PHE A 38 -8.54 -4.52 6.47
N LEU A 39 -7.49 -4.17 7.21
CA LEU A 39 -6.13 -4.71 6.98
C LEU A 39 -6.10 -6.23 7.03
N SER A 40 -6.82 -6.84 7.97
CA SER A 40 -6.89 -8.29 8.10
C SER A 40 -7.52 -8.94 6.86
N THR A 41 -8.55 -8.32 6.28
CA THR A 41 -9.15 -8.83 5.04
C THR A 41 -8.20 -8.72 3.85
N GLU A 42 -7.42 -7.64 3.76
CA GLU A 42 -6.40 -7.47 2.71
C GLU A 42 -5.25 -8.46 2.87
N ILE A 43 -4.82 -8.77 4.10
CA ILE A 43 -3.81 -9.81 4.36
C ILE A 43 -4.29 -11.17 3.84
N LEU A 44 -5.56 -11.53 4.11
CA LEU A 44 -6.13 -12.78 3.61
C LEU A 44 -6.22 -12.79 2.08
N PHE A 45 -6.61 -11.66 1.47
CA PHE A 45 -6.67 -11.52 0.02
C PHE A 45 -5.29 -11.72 -0.62
N PHE A 46 -4.29 -10.91 -0.26
CA PHE A 46 -2.94 -11.00 -0.82
C PHE A 46 -2.25 -12.31 -0.44
N GLY A 47 -2.44 -12.80 0.78
CA GLY A 47 -1.92 -14.08 1.25
C GLY A 47 -2.46 -15.26 0.45
N GLY A 48 -3.75 -15.25 0.10
CA GLY A 48 -4.35 -16.28 -0.76
C GLY A 48 -3.75 -16.30 -2.16
N VAL A 49 -3.59 -15.15 -2.80
CA VAL A 49 -2.98 -15.05 -4.14
C VAL A 49 -1.48 -15.42 -4.10
N LEU A 50 -0.75 -15.01 -3.06
CA LEU A 50 0.64 -15.41 -2.85
C LEU A 50 0.80 -16.91 -2.63
N CYS A 51 -0.13 -17.55 -1.93
CA CYS A 51 -0.16 -19.00 -1.77
C CYS A 51 -0.37 -19.70 -3.13
N ALA A 52 -1.28 -19.21 -3.96
CA ALA A 52 -1.47 -19.72 -5.32
C ALA A 52 -0.21 -19.55 -6.20
N TYR A 53 0.47 -18.40 -6.11
CA TYR A 53 1.75 -18.17 -6.78
C TYR A 53 2.86 -19.11 -6.27
N TRP A 54 2.90 -19.40 -4.97
CA TRP A 54 3.85 -20.36 -4.40
C TRP A 54 3.63 -21.77 -4.94
N ILE A 55 2.37 -22.22 -5.05
CA ILE A 55 2.04 -23.51 -5.66
C ILE A 55 2.50 -23.54 -7.12
N TYR A 56 2.21 -22.48 -7.89
CA TYR A 56 2.70 -22.32 -9.27
C TYR A 56 4.23 -22.47 -9.35
N ARG A 57 4.96 -21.79 -8.46
CA ARG A 57 6.42 -21.84 -8.41
C ARG A 57 6.94 -23.27 -8.20
N VAL A 58 6.33 -24.04 -7.32
CA VAL A 58 6.73 -25.43 -7.04
C VAL A 58 6.39 -26.36 -8.20
N MET A 59 5.27 -26.13 -8.90
CA MET A 59 4.83 -26.95 -10.02
C MET A 59 5.61 -26.69 -11.31
N TYR A 60 6.04 -25.44 -11.55
CA TYR A 60 6.68 -25.03 -12.81
C TYR A 60 7.97 -24.22 -12.58
N PRO A 61 9.00 -24.81 -11.95
CA PRO A 61 10.21 -24.08 -11.57
C PRO A 61 10.98 -23.49 -12.76
N GLN A 62 11.04 -24.19 -13.90
CA GLN A 62 11.72 -23.70 -15.10
C GLN A 62 11.03 -22.47 -15.72
N ALA A 63 9.69 -22.49 -15.81
CA ALA A 63 8.93 -21.35 -16.32
C ALA A 63 8.98 -20.15 -15.36
N TRP A 64 9.10 -20.40 -14.06
CA TRP A 64 9.26 -19.37 -13.04
C TRP A 64 10.62 -18.65 -13.15
N VAL A 65 11.72 -19.37 -13.39
CA VAL A 65 13.03 -18.77 -13.63
C VAL A 65 12.99 -17.86 -14.87
N LEU A 66 12.52 -18.39 -16.00
CA LEU A 66 12.42 -17.65 -17.26
C LEU A 66 11.53 -16.40 -17.16
N GLY A 67 10.41 -16.50 -16.43
CA GLY A 67 9.54 -15.35 -16.18
C GLY A 67 10.19 -14.29 -15.29
N GLY A 68 10.98 -14.71 -14.30
CA GLY A 68 11.69 -13.84 -13.38
C GLY A 68 12.85 -13.07 -14.02
N GLU A 69 13.52 -13.65 -15.03
CA GLU A 69 14.61 -12.98 -15.77
C GLU A 69 14.14 -11.75 -16.56
N GLN A 70 12.85 -11.69 -16.90
CA GLN A 70 12.24 -10.52 -17.54
C GLN A 70 12.08 -9.32 -16.59
N GLN A 71 12.36 -9.50 -15.29
CA GLN A 71 12.15 -8.48 -14.26
C GLN A 71 13.44 -7.77 -13.88
N ASN A 72 13.40 -6.44 -13.79
CA ASN A 72 14.56 -5.65 -13.39
C ASN A 72 14.71 -5.60 -11.85
N THR A 73 15.57 -6.46 -11.31
CA THR A 73 15.83 -6.54 -9.86
C THR A 73 16.38 -5.24 -9.26
N LEU A 74 17.18 -4.49 -10.02
CA LEU A 74 17.76 -3.22 -9.56
C LEU A 74 16.68 -2.15 -9.39
N ALA A 75 15.79 -2.00 -10.38
CA ALA A 75 14.66 -1.08 -10.32
C ALA A 75 13.71 -1.45 -9.16
N GLY A 76 13.42 -2.74 -8.96
CA GLY A 76 12.65 -3.22 -7.81
C GLY A 76 13.33 -2.95 -6.46
N GLY A 77 14.66 -3.09 -6.38
CA GLY A 77 15.43 -2.81 -5.17
C GLY A 77 15.41 -1.32 -4.79
N ILE A 78 15.61 -0.43 -5.77
CA ILE A 78 15.51 1.02 -5.58
C ILE A 78 14.11 1.40 -5.09
N ASN A 79 13.07 0.84 -5.70
CA ASN A 79 11.68 1.04 -5.28
C ASN A 79 11.43 0.62 -3.83
N THR A 80 12.01 -0.49 -3.39
CA THR A 80 11.89 -0.94 -2.00
C THR A 80 12.51 0.05 -1.02
N ILE A 81 13.70 0.58 -1.34
CA ILE A 81 14.36 1.62 -0.52
C ILE A 81 13.52 2.88 -0.45
N VAL A 82 12.99 3.33 -1.60
CA VAL A 82 12.11 4.49 -1.70
C VAL A 82 10.85 4.32 -0.83
N LEU A 83 10.22 3.15 -0.85
CA LEU A 83 9.05 2.89 -0.01
C LEU A 83 9.38 2.84 1.48
N ILE A 84 10.52 2.25 1.89
CA ILE A 84 10.93 2.27 3.30
C ILE A 84 11.11 3.71 3.80
N ILE A 85 11.70 4.58 2.98
CA ILE A 85 11.85 6.01 3.31
C ILE A 85 10.47 6.69 3.34
N SER A 86 9.58 6.39 2.39
CA SER A 86 8.20 6.89 2.36
C SER A 86 7.42 6.50 3.62
N SER A 87 7.60 5.26 4.08
CA SER A 87 6.99 4.76 5.30
C SER A 87 7.49 5.54 6.52
N LEU A 88 8.80 5.77 6.61
CA LEU A 88 9.37 6.58 7.68
C LEU A 88 8.81 8.01 7.68
N THR A 89 8.70 8.66 6.52
CA THR A 89 8.13 10.01 6.46
C THR A 89 6.66 10.03 6.89
N MET A 90 5.88 8.99 6.60
CA MET A 90 4.50 8.88 7.07
C MET A 90 4.42 8.74 8.60
N ALA A 91 5.27 7.90 9.20
CA ALA A 91 5.33 7.77 10.66
C ALA A 91 5.72 9.10 11.34
N LEU A 92 6.65 9.84 10.76
CA LEU A 92 7.02 11.18 11.23
C LEU A 92 5.88 12.20 11.05
N ALA A 93 5.05 12.07 10.01
CA ALA A 93 3.87 12.91 9.83
C ALA A 93 2.85 12.72 10.94
N VAL A 94 2.56 11.46 11.33
CA VAL A 94 1.66 11.13 12.45
C VAL A 94 2.22 11.71 13.76
N ARG A 95 3.50 11.49 14.05
CA ARG A 95 4.15 12.05 15.24
C ARG A 95 4.07 13.58 15.28
N ASN A 96 4.32 14.25 14.17
CA ASN A 96 4.23 15.71 14.10
C ASN A 96 2.79 16.21 14.28
N ALA A 97 1.79 15.45 13.82
CA ALA A 97 0.38 15.77 14.04
C ALA A 97 -0.01 15.67 15.52
N GLN A 98 0.48 14.64 16.23
CA GLN A 98 0.31 14.50 17.68
C GLN A 98 0.97 15.65 18.45
N LEU A 99 2.15 16.12 17.99
CA LEU A 99 2.86 17.26 18.57
C LEU A 99 2.28 18.63 18.14
N GLY A 100 1.17 18.68 17.39
CA GLY A 100 0.52 19.92 16.94
C GLY A 100 1.30 20.73 15.90
N SER A 101 2.38 20.19 15.35
CA SER A 101 3.28 20.91 14.43
C SER A 101 2.79 20.84 12.99
N ARG A 102 1.74 21.60 12.65
CA ARG A 102 1.08 21.58 11.33
C ARG A 102 2.03 21.68 10.13
N ARG A 103 3.00 22.61 10.16
CA ARG A 103 3.96 22.78 9.03
C ARG A 103 4.79 21.51 8.82
N ALA A 104 5.25 20.90 9.91
CA ALA A 104 6.04 19.68 9.87
C ALA A 104 5.20 18.46 9.42
N THR A 105 3.96 18.34 9.90
CA THR A 105 3.01 17.31 9.43
C THR A 105 2.85 17.38 7.92
N VAL A 106 2.57 18.56 7.37
CA VAL A 106 2.34 18.68 5.93
C VAL A 106 3.62 18.44 5.14
N ALA A 107 4.76 18.97 5.58
CA ALA A 107 6.04 18.72 4.91
C ALA A 107 6.34 17.21 4.81
N MET A 108 6.07 16.45 5.88
CA MET A 108 6.25 15.00 5.89
C MET A 108 5.22 14.28 5.00
N LEU A 109 3.95 14.69 5.00
CA LEU A 109 2.94 14.12 4.10
C LEU A 109 3.28 14.35 2.61
N ILE A 110 3.79 15.53 2.27
CA ILE A 110 4.26 15.84 0.90
C ILE A 110 5.47 14.97 0.54
N ALA A 111 6.40 14.76 1.48
CA ALA A 111 7.53 13.87 1.26
C ALA A 111 7.08 12.42 1.00
N THR A 112 6.14 11.90 1.79
CA THR A 112 5.52 10.58 1.56
C THR A 112 4.88 10.49 0.17
N LEU A 113 4.09 11.51 -0.21
CA LEU A 113 3.46 11.58 -1.52
C LEU A 113 4.49 11.58 -2.66
N PHE A 114 5.60 12.30 -2.51
CA PHE A 114 6.67 12.35 -3.50
C PHE A 114 7.29 10.96 -3.69
N PHE A 115 7.67 10.27 -2.62
CA PHE A 115 8.26 8.93 -2.71
C PHE A 115 7.28 7.90 -3.28
N GLY A 116 6.01 7.93 -2.87
CA GLY A 116 4.96 7.09 -3.46
C GLY A 116 4.73 7.36 -4.96
N SER A 117 4.85 8.62 -5.39
CA SER A 117 4.72 9.00 -6.80
C SER A 117 5.92 8.54 -7.64
N VAL A 118 7.14 8.61 -7.08
CA VAL A 118 8.36 8.07 -7.71
C VAL A 118 8.22 6.57 -7.95
N PHE A 119 7.75 5.83 -6.94
CA PHE A 119 7.47 4.40 -7.07
C PHE A 119 6.51 4.10 -8.23
N LEU A 120 5.38 4.83 -8.29
CA LEU A 120 4.39 4.63 -9.35
C LEU A 120 4.94 5.01 -10.74
N GLY A 121 5.79 6.03 -10.83
CA GLY A 121 6.46 6.42 -12.07
C GLY A 121 7.43 5.36 -12.60
N VAL A 122 8.26 4.79 -11.73
CA VAL A 122 9.18 3.68 -12.10
C VAL A 122 8.39 2.47 -12.56
N LYS A 123 7.31 2.11 -11.84
CA LYS A 123 6.45 0.98 -12.22
C LYS A 123 5.70 1.21 -13.52
N GLY A 124 5.18 2.42 -13.72
CA GLY A 124 4.54 2.81 -14.97
C GLY A 124 5.48 2.65 -16.16
N PHE A 125 6.75 3.02 -16.00
CA PHE A 125 7.76 2.82 -17.02
C PHE A 125 8.01 1.34 -17.32
N GLU A 126 8.22 0.49 -16.30
CA GLU A 126 8.36 -0.96 -16.49
C GLU A 126 7.15 -1.56 -17.23
N TYR A 127 5.94 -1.18 -16.84
CA TYR A 127 4.71 -1.67 -17.47
C TYR A 127 4.63 -1.26 -18.95
N THR A 128 5.02 -0.03 -19.29
CA THR A 128 5.03 0.40 -20.69
C THR A 128 6.05 -0.36 -21.53
N MET A 129 7.18 -0.77 -20.95
CA MET A 129 8.17 -1.60 -21.63
C MET A 129 7.64 -3.02 -21.86
N HIS A 130 7.12 -3.67 -20.81
CA HIS A 130 6.51 -5.00 -20.93
C HIS A 130 5.32 -5.04 -21.90
N TRP A 131 4.55 -3.95 -21.99
CA TRP A 131 3.48 -3.82 -22.97
C TRP A 131 4.01 -3.79 -24.41
N ARG A 132 5.10 -3.06 -24.66
CA ARG A 132 5.74 -2.98 -25.99
C ARG A 132 6.40 -4.30 -26.40
N GLU A 133 6.89 -5.06 -25.42
CA GLU A 133 7.52 -6.37 -25.60
C GLU A 133 6.51 -7.52 -25.76
N GLY A 134 5.20 -7.23 -25.67
CA GLY A 134 4.17 -8.27 -25.78
C GLY A 134 4.16 -9.24 -24.59
N LEU A 135 4.67 -8.83 -23.44
CA LEU A 135 4.70 -9.63 -22.20
C LEU A 135 3.42 -9.46 -21.36
N PHE A 136 2.41 -8.77 -21.91
CA PHE A 136 1.12 -8.63 -21.25
C PHE A 136 0.34 -9.96 -21.34
N PRO A 137 -0.17 -10.48 -20.21
CA PRO A 137 -0.91 -11.74 -20.20
C PRO A 137 -2.23 -11.59 -20.97
N GLY A 138 -2.37 -12.29 -22.09
CA GLY A 138 -3.59 -12.28 -22.89
C GLY A 138 -3.35 -12.60 -24.36
N VAL A 139 -4.21 -12.06 -25.23
CA VAL A 139 -4.20 -12.31 -26.69
C VAL A 139 -2.94 -11.80 -27.41
N HIS A 140 -2.16 -10.93 -26.76
CA HIS A 140 -0.93 -10.36 -27.30
C HIS A 140 0.35 -10.95 -26.65
N PHE A 141 0.23 -12.05 -25.88
CA PHE A 141 1.38 -12.68 -25.27
C PHE A 141 2.26 -13.34 -26.33
N THR A 142 3.49 -12.86 -26.49
CA THR A 142 4.45 -13.38 -27.46
C THR A 142 5.69 -13.94 -26.75
N TRP A 143 5.84 -15.26 -26.73
CA TRP A 143 7.00 -15.94 -26.18
C TRP A 143 7.69 -16.78 -27.24
N HIS A 144 8.95 -16.47 -27.53
CA HIS A 144 9.68 -17.05 -28.66
C HIS A 144 10.85 -17.96 -28.25
N GLU A 145 11.28 -17.92 -26.98
CA GLU A 145 12.46 -18.67 -26.53
C GLU A 145 12.19 -20.16 -26.36
N VAL A 146 11.17 -20.52 -25.58
CA VAL A 146 10.80 -21.93 -25.29
C VAL A 146 9.30 -22.10 -25.49
N PRO A 147 8.84 -22.43 -26.71
CA PRO A 147 7.41 -22.46 -27.05
C PRO A 147 6.59 -23.42 -26.17
N GLU A 148 7.20 -24.53 -25.72
CA GLU A 148 6.55 -25.53 -24.86
C GLU A 148 6.23 -25.01 -23.44
N LEU A 149 7.01 -24.03 -22.98
CA LEU A 149 6.83 -23.40 -21.66
C LEU A 149 6.00 -22.11 -21.75
N ALA A 150 5.66 -21.63 -22.95
CA ALA A 150 4.95 -20.37 -23.16
C ALA A 150 3.66 -20.23 -22.31
N PRO A 151 2.76 -21.24 -22.20
CA PRO A 151 1.57 -21.11 -21.36
C PRO A 151 1.89 -20.99 -19.86
N LYS A 152 3.00 -21.59 -19.41
CA LYS A 152 3.42 -21.56 -18.01
C LYS A 152 4.10 -20.23 -17.68
N VAL A 153 4.92 -19.69 -18.60
CA VAL A 153 5.50 -18.34 -18.46
C VAL A 153 4.42 -17.27 -18.52
N GLN A 154 3.40 -17.45 -19.36
CA GLN A 154 2.23 -16.58 -19.37
C GLN A 154 1.53 -16.57 -18.01
N LEU A 155 1.43 -17.73 -17.34
CA LEU A 155 0.85 -17.82 -16.00
C LEU A 155 1.68 -17.06 -14.95
N PHE A 156 3.02 -17.07 -15.05
CA PHE A 156 3.86 -16.16 -14.25
C PHE A 156 3.49 -14.70 -14.49
N MET A 157 3.34 -14.29 -15.76
CA MET A 157 2.96 -12.92 -16.10
C MET A 157 1.57 -12.56 -15.56
N VAL A 158 0.60 -13.49 -15.59
CA VAL A 158 -0.72 -13.28 -14.96
C VAL A 158 -0.57 -12.98 -13.46
N PHE A 159 0.20 -13.79 -12.73
CA PHE A 159 0.45 -13.55 -11.30
C PHE A 159 1.19 -12.24 -11.05
N TYR A 160 2.23 -11.97 -11.85
CA TYR A 160 2.99 -10.73 -11.77
C TYR A 160 2.07 -9.52 -11.94
N TRP A 161 1.40 -9.39 -13.09
CA TRP A 161 0.53 -8.26 -13.41
C TRP A 161 -0.67 -8.17 -12.47
N GLY A 162 -1.21 -9.30 -12.01
CA GLY A 162 -2.29 -9.34 -11.03
C GLY A 162 -1.87 -8.81 -9.66
N LEU A 163 -0.78 -9.34 -9.09
CA LEU A 163 -0.29 -8.94 -7.76
C LEU A 163 0.25 -7.51 -7.75
N THR A 164 1.10 -7.16 -8.72
CA THR A 164 1.70 -5.82 -8.80
C THR A 164 0.68 -4.78 -9.26
N GLY A 165 -0.24 -5.15 -10.16
CA GLY A 165 -1.35 -4.28 -10.60
C GLY A 165 -2.33 -3.96 -9.49
N LEU A 166 -2.73 -4.95 -8.69
CA LEU A 166 -3.58 -4.70 -7.53
C LEU A 166 -2.88 -3.86 -6.47
N HIS A 167 -1.59 -4.11 -6.23
CA HIS A 167 -0.81 -3.28 -5.33
C HIS A 167 -0.70 -1.83 -5.86
N ALA A 168 -0.47 -1.64 -7.16
CA ALA A 168 -0.46 -0.34 -7.79
C ALA A 168 -1.81 0.38 -7.67
N LEU A 169 -2.94 -0.35 -7.78
CA LEU A 169 -4.27 0.20 -7.53
C LEU A 169 -4.41 0.73 -6.11
N HIS A 170 -3.94 -0.02 -5.10
CA HIS A 170 -3.92 0.44 -3.71
C HIS A 170 -3.06 1.69 -3.54
N MET A 171 -1.88 1.73 -4.16
CA MET A 171 -1.01 2.92 -4.14
C MET A 171 -1.71 4.14 -4.74
N VAL A 172 -2.42 4.00 -5.86
CA VAL A 172 -3.17 5.10 -6.49
C VAL A 172 -4.29 5.61 -5.59
N ILE A 173 -5.06 4.72 -4.96
CA ILE A 173 -6.10 5.09 -3.99
C ILE A 173 -5.47 5.82 -2.80
N GLY A 174 -4.37 5.27 -2.26
CA GLY A 174 -3.62 5.88 -1.16
C GLY A 174 -3.11 7.27 -1.48
N VAL A 175 -2.58 7.47 -2.69
CA VAL A 175 -2.11 8.78 -3.17
C VAL A 175 -3.27 9.78 -3.21
N GLY A 176 -4.45 9.37 -3.68
CA GLY A 176 -5.66 10.19 -3.64
C GLY A 176 -6.07 10.59 -2.22
N LEU A 177 -6.03 9.64 -1.29
CA LEU A 177 -6.31 9.90 0.14
C LEU A 177 -5.24 10.80 0.78
N LEU A 178 -3.96 10.64 0.45
CA LEU A 178 -2.88 11.50 0.92
C LEU A 178 -3.03 12.93 0.40
N LEU A 179 -3.38 13.12 -0.87
CA LEU A 179 -3.66 14.44 -1.44
C LEU A 179 -4.80 15.14 -0.69
N TRP A 180 -5.87 14.39 -0.40
CA TRP A 180 -6.99 14.89 0.39
C TRP A 180 -6.58 15.24 1.83
N MET A 181 -5.75 14.41 2.47
CA MET A 181 -5.15 14.68 3.79
C MET A 181 -4.27 15.91 3.78
N ILE A 182 -3.37 16.07 2.81
CA ILE A 182 -2.49 17.24 2.67
C ILE A 182 -3.33 18.52 2.59
N TRP A 183 -4.38 18.52 1.75
CA TRP A 183 -5.27 19.66 1.63
C TRP A 183 -5.99 20.00 2.95
N ARG A 184 -6.47 18.98 3.68
CA ARG A 184 -7.14 19.17 4.98
C ARG A 184 -6.16 19.62 6.07
N ALA A 185 -4.93 19.12 6.06
CA ALA A 185 -3.84 19.55 6.93
C ALA A 185 -3.43 21.00 6.63
N TRP A 186 -3.42 21.39 5.36
CA TRP A 186 -3.25 22.77 4.90
C TRP A 186 -4.38 23.71 5.25
N ARG A 187 -5.56 23.23 5.66
CA ARG A 187 -6.62 24.07 6.24
C ARG A 187 -6.60 24.10 7.77
N GLY A 188 -5.68 23.36 8.40
CA GLY A 188 -5.50 23.36 9.86
C GLY A 188 -6.51 22.49 10.60
N HIS A 189 -7.14 21.54 9.91
CA HIS A 189 -8.13 20.64 10.52
C HIS A 189 -7.52 19.51 11.35
N PHE A 190 -6.19 19.38 11.39
CA PHE A 190 -5.49 18.42 12.23
C PHE A 190 -4.71 19.14 13.31
N GLY A 191 -4.92 18.71 14.54
CA GLY A 191 -4.24 19.19 15.73
C GLY A 191 -4.11 18.06 16.77
N PRO A 192 -3.55 18.35 17.95
CA PRO A 192 -3.32 17.35 19.00
C PRO A 192 -4.59 16.63 19.47
N GLU A 193 -5.74 17.28 19.34
CA GLU A 193 -7.06 16.75 19.72
C GLU A 193 -7.74 15.95 18.60
N TYR A 194 -7.25 16.04 17.36
CA TYR A 194 -7.86 15.40 16.18
C TYR A 194 -6.79 14.93 15.17
N TYR A 195 -5.99 13.94 15.58
CA TYR A 195 -4.97 13.29 14.74
C TYR A 195 -5.37 11.90 14.23
N GLY A 196 -6.44 11.29 14.78
CA GLY A 196 -6.88 9.92 14.45
C GLY A 196 -6.98 9.62 12.94
N PRO A 197 -7.52 10.51 12.08
CA PRO A 197 -7.54 10.26 10.65
C PRO A 197 -6.15 10.14 10.00
N VAL A 198 -5.15 10.88 10.50
CA VAL A 198 -3.76 10.83 9.99
C VAL A 198 -3.12 9.50 10.41
N GLU A 199 -3.41 9.03 11.62
CA GLU A 199 -2.94 7.73 12.13
C GLU A 199 -3.54 6.56 11.36
N VAL A 200 -4.87 6.54 11.16
CA VAL A 200 -5.56 5.51 10.36
C VAL A 200 -5.02 5.47 8.93
N MET A 201 -4.79 6.64 8.32
CA MET A 201 -4.15 6.72 7.01
C MET A 201 -2.70 6.22 7.03
N GLY A 202 -1.97 6.48 8.12
CA GLY A 202 -0.62 5.94 8.33
C GLY A 202 -0.62 4.41 8.34
N LEU A 203 -1.53 3.80 9.11
CA LEU A 203 -1.69 2.33 9.16
C LEU A 203 -1.96 1.74 7.77
N TYR A 204 -2.84 2.38 6.98
CA TYR A 204 -3.09 1.98 5.60
C TYR A 204 -1.82 2.05 4.74
N TRP A 205 -1.10 3.18 4.79
CA TRP A 205 0.10 3.38 3.97
C TRP A 205 1.21 2.39 4.33
N HIS A 206 1.47 2.19 5.63
CA HIS A 206 2.45 1.22 6.11
C HIS A 206 2.09 -0.20 5.67
N PHE A 207 0.80 -0.57 5.70
CA PHE A 207 0.37 -1.87 5.22
C PHE A 207 0.69 -2.08 3.74
N VAL A 208 0.35 -1.09 2.90
CA VAL A 208 0.65 -1.16 1.46
C VAL A 208 2.16 -1.30 1.22
N ASP A 209 2.99 -0.54 1.94
CA ASP A 209 4.46 -0.68 1.89
C ASP A 209 4.93 -2.10 2.29
N ILE A 210 4.38 -2.66 3.37
CA ILE A 210 4.71 -4.02 3.85
C ILE A 210 4.36 -5.07 2.80
N VAL A 211 3.19 -4.96 2.14
CA VAL A 211 2.81 -5.87 1.05
C VAL A 211 3.88 -5.84 -0.04
N TRP A 212 4.38 -4.67 -0.43
CA TRP A 212 5.44 -4.57 -1.43
C TRP A 212 6.75 -5.24 -0.99
N ILE A 213 7.13 -5.08 0.28
CA ILE A 213 8.32 -5.72 0.85
C ILE A 213 8.24 -7.25 0.73
N PHE A 214 7.04 -7.84 0.78
CA PHE A 214 6.85 -9.27 0.51
C PHE A 214 6.78 -9.61 -0.99
N LEU A 215 6.13 -8.78 -1.80
CA LEU A 215 6.02 -9.00 -3.25
C LEU A 215 7.38 -8.96 -3.95
N PHE A 216 8.25 -8.01 -3.58
CA PHE A 216 9.54 -7.80 -4.24
C PHE A 216 10.44 -9.05 -4.20
N PRO A 217 10.74 -9.67 -3.03
CA PRO A 217 11.54 -10.89 -3.00
C PRO A 217 10.89 -12.04 -3.78
N PHE A 218 9.57 -12.22 -3.63
CA PHE A 218 8.84 -13.32 -4.27
C PHE A 218 8.83 -13.24 -5.81
N LEU A 219 8.79 -12.04 -6.37
CA LEU A 219 8.71 -11.82 -7.81
C LEU A 219 10.06 -11.50 -8.48
N TYR A 220 10.96 -10.77 -7.81
CA TYR A 220 12.18 -10.21 -8.42
C TYR A 220 13.48 -10.87 -7.95
N LEU A 221 13.57 -11.25 -6.66
CA LEU A 221 14.85 -11.62 -6.07
C LEU A 221 15.10 -13.13 -6.09
N ILE A 222 14.09 -13.91 -5.71
CA ILE A 222 14.21 -15.38 -5.60
C ILE A 222 14.47 -16.05 -6.97
N PRO A 223 13.86 -15.62 -8.10
CA PRO A 223 14.19 -16.20 -9.42
C PRO A 223 15.66 -16.04 -9.78
N HIS A 224 16.26 -14.89 -9.49
CA HIS A 224 17.63 -14.58 -9.90
C HIS A 224 18.68 -15.41 -9.11
N PHE A 225 18.46 -15.66 -7.82
CA PHE A 225 19.35 -16.52 -7.01
C PHE A 225 19.16 -18.02 -7.25
N GLY A 226 18.02 -18.45 -7.80
CA GLY A 226 17.77 -19.84 -8.16
C GLY A 226 18.63 -20.37 -9.32
N VAL A 227 19.15 -19.47 -10.16
CA VAL A 227 19.94 -19.81 -11.36
C VAL A 227 21.38 -20.22 -11.03
N HIS A 228 21.95 -19.74 -9.93
CA HIS A 228 23.36 -19.99 -9.59
C HIS A 228 23.61 -21.27 -8.77
N HIS A 229 22.56 -22.00 -8.39
CA HIS A 229 22.67 -23.19 -7.52
C HIS A 229 21.93 -24.44 -8.04
N GLY A 230 21.56 -24.46 -9.33
CA GLY A 230 20.94 -25.60 -10.01
C GLY A 230 21.86 -26.22 -11.04
#